data_AF-A0A9C5ZBZ4-F1
#
_entry.id   AF-A0A9C5ZBZ4-F1
#
_cell.length_a   1.000
_cell.length_b   1.000
_cell.length_c   1.000
_cell.angle_alpha   90.00
_cell.angle_beta   90.00
_cell.angle_gamma   90.00
#
_symmetry.space_group_name_H-M   'P 1'
#
loop_
_entity.id
_entity.type
_entity.pdbx_description
1 polymer ?
#
loop_
_entity_poly.entity_id
_entity_poly.type
_entity_poly.pdbx_seq_one_letter_code
_entity_poly.pdbx_strand_id
1 'polypeptide(L)'
;MKNNFIIYLGIILVVQPCLTTPVPKSVDFTSADDEQLNEHNKLYKQVLNNFIDFTLKSSEEFLDFTMKIQEEIKRNNDFPDRELPNRRHEKFAKDLANIKSSESEQTLLNMYRLTEDILSADREVSVKIIHSDEAENLIEKYKIREFMDKIRGRYMEFYENVSNSIELYANELSKTQKQDQQKLFDWNEDFSEIKDFHSKTDQFMLFFEYFKPCCDEE
;
A
#
# COMPACT_ATOMS: atom_id res chain seq x y z
N MET A 1 -28.05 -17.42 -16.20
CA MET A 1 -27.10 -17.49 -15.05
C MET A 1 -26.38 -16.16 -15.00
N LYS A 2 -26.43 -15.46 -13.86
CA LYS A 2 -25.87 -14.11 -13.69
C LYS A 2 -24.35 -14.23 -13.58
N ASN A 3 -23.63 -13.92 -14.66
CA ASN A 3 -22.17 -13.88 -14.68
C ASN A 3 -21.68 -12.68 -13.84
N ASN A 4 -21.34 -12.97 -12.59
CA ASN A 4 -20.93 -12.07 -11.50
C ASN A 4 -19.56 -11.38 -11.69
N PHE A 5 -19.07 -11.20 -12.92
CA PHE A 5 -17.71 -10.73 -13.16
C PHE A 5 -17.45 -9.26 -12.75
N ILE A 6 -18.45 -8.56 -12.19
CA ILE A 6 -18.28 -7.19 -11.68
C ILE A 6 -18.93 -6.99 -10.29
N ILE A 7 -19.36 -8.06 -9.61
CA ILE A 7 -20.11 -7.97 -8.34
C ILE A 7 -19.29 -8.46 -7.14
N TYR A 8 -17.96 -8.35 -7.08
CA TYR A 8 -17.25 -8.75 -5.85
C TYR A 8 -15.98 -7.94 -5.48
N LEU A 9 -16.01 -6.60 -5.61
CA LEU A 9 -15.25 -5.78 -4.63
C LEU A 9 -16.20 -5.37 -3.52
N GLY A 10 -16.43 -6.32 -2.64
CA GLY A 10 -17.30 -6.20 -1.48
C GLY A 10 -16.50 -5.88 -0.22
N ILE A 11 -16.71 -4.65 0.27
CA ILE A 11 -16.83 -4.25 1.69
C ILE A 11 -15.59 -4.42 2.56
N ILE A 12 -14.96 -3.30 2.95
CA ILE A 12 -14.62 -3.01 4.37
C ILE A 12 -14.99 -1.56 4.71
N LEU A 13 -15.44 -1.40 5.96
CA LEU A 13 -16.28 -0.36 6.56
C LEU A 13 -15.55 0.90 7.01
N VAL A 14 -16.35 1.96 7.12
CA VAL A 14 -16.12 3.20 7.85
C VAL A 14 -15.85 2.92 9.33
N VAL A 15 -14.64 3.23 9.81
CA VAL A 15 -14.40 3.72 11.17
C VAL A 15 -13.35 4.84 11.07
N GLN A 16 -13.78 6.08 11.26
CA GLN A 16 -12.87 7.18 11.58
C GLN A 16 -12.72 7.23 13.10
N PRO A 17 -11.52 7.14 13.68
CA PRO A 17 -11.21 7.86 14.89
C PRO A 17 -10.84 9.29 14.50
N CYS A 18 -11.65 10.26 14.91
CA CYS A 18 -11.23 11.66 14.93
C CYS A 18 -10.01 11.79 15.85
N LEU A 19 -8.84 12.19 15.33
CA LEU A 19 -7.83 12.88 16.12
C LEU A 19 -7.19 13.98 15.28
N THR A 20 -7.59 15.21 15.57
CA THR A 20 -6.92 16.42 15.11
C THR A 20 -5.65 16.63 15.92
N THR A 21 -4.50 16.59 15.28
CA THR A 21 -3.28 17.23 15.82
C THR A 21 -2.53 17.93 14.68
N PRO A 22 -2.16 19.21 14.83
CA PRO A 22 -1.48 19.94 13.77
C PRO A 22 0.01 19.57 13.73
N VAL A 23 0.48 19.10 12.58
CA VAL A 23 1.91 18.86 12.30
C VAL A 23 2.65 20.21 12.21
N PRO A 24 3.71 20.47 13.01
CA PRO A 24 4.53 21.66 12.87
C PRO A 24 5.35 21.63 11.57
N LYS A 25 5.35 22.74 10.84
CA LYS A 25 6.25 22.94 9.69
C LYS A 25 7.63 23.40 10.18
N SER A 26 8.65 22.80 9.58
CA SER A 26 10.10 23.00 9.73
C SER A 26 10.72 22.37 10.99
N VAL A 27 11.67 21.45 10.79
CA VAL A 27 12.48 20.90 11.89
C VAL A 27 13.93 20.81 11.43
N ASP A 28 14.78 21.61 12.09
CA ASP A 28 16.20 21.35 12.27
C ASP A 28 16.32 20.10 13.15
N PHE A 29 17.03 19.07 12.67
CA PHE A 29 17.17 17.79 13.36
C PHE A 29 18.04 17.93 14.62
N THR A 30 17.49 17.59 15.79
CA THR A 30 18.28 17.40 17.01
C THR A 30 18.45 15.92 17.31
N SER A 31 19.57 15.52 17.92
CA SER A 31 19.87 14.11 18.19
C SER A 31 18.85 13.42 19.12
N ALA A 32 18.06 14.17 19.87
CA ALA A 32 17.04 13.66 20.79
C ALA A 32 15.78 13.14 20.06
N ASP A 33 15.44 13.69 18.90
CA ASP A 33 14.28 13.27 18.11
C ASP A 33 14.50 11.90 17.43
N ASP A 34 15.76 11.52 17.23
CA ASP A 34 16.15 10.21 16.67
C ASP A 34 16.08 9.06 17.69
N GLU A 35 16.00 9.39 18.99
CA GLU A 35 16.07 8.40 20.08
C GLU A 35 14.70 7.80 20.42
N GLN A 36 13.61 8.52 20.12
CA GLN A 36 12.24 8.10 20.41
C GLN A 36 11.54 7.57 19.16
N LEU A 37 10.71 6.53 19.32
CA LEU A 37 9.82 6.04 18.25
C LEU A 37 8.59 6.95 18.18
N ASN A 38 8.72 8.04 17.43
CA ASN A 38 7.64 8.97 17.15
C ASN A 38 7.68 9.42 15.66
N GLU A 39 6.71 10.23 15.23
CA GLU A 39 6.65 10.75 13.86
C GLU A 39 7.83 11.65 13.45
N HIS A 40 8.65 12.10 14.40
CA HIS A 40 9.85 12.89 14.13
C HIS A 40 11.10 12.04 13.90
N ASN A 41 11.04 10.75 14.23
CA ASN A 41 12.13 9.79 14.05
C ASN A 41 12.58 9.71 12.59
N LYS A 42 13.90 9.68 12.35
CA LYS A 42 14.45 9.61 10.99
C LYS A 42 14.00 8.37 10.20
N LEU A 43 13.87 7.20 10.84
CA LEU A 43 13.44 5.97 10.18
C LEU A 43 11.98 6.11 9.73
N TYR A 44 11.12 6.66 10.59
CA TYR A 44 9.72 6.96 10.23
C TYR A 44 9.64 7.84 8.99
N LYS A 45 10.33 9.00 9.01
CA LYS A 45 10.33 9.95 7.90
C LYS A 45 10.89 9.35 6.62
N GLN A 46 11.98 8.58 6.72
CA GLN A 46 12.59 7.92 5.57
C GLN A 46 11.63 6.91 4.94
N VAL A 47 11.04 6.02 5.74
CA VAL A 47 10.10 5.01 5.24
C VAL A 47 8.83 5.66 4.71
N LEU A 48 8.31 6.70 5.37
CA LEU A 48 7.13 7.44 4.91
C LEU A 48 7.36 8.08 3.54
N ASN A 49 8.47 8.79 3.36
CA ASN A 49 8.79 9.44 2.09
C ASN A 49 8.99 8.42 0.97
N ASN A 50 9.70 7.32 1.24
CA ASN A 50 9.85 6.22 0.30
C ASN A 50 8.50 5.59 -0.06
N PHE A 51 7.60 5.43 0.91
CA PHE A 51 6.28 4.86 0.69
C PHE A 51 5.37 5.79 -0.13
N ILE A 52 5.45 7.11 0.08
CA ILE A 52 4.75 8.11 -0.74
C ILE A 52 5.19 7.99 -2.20
N ASP A 53 6.49 8.06 -2.46
CA ASP A 53 7.04 7.99 -3.82
C ASP A 53 6.70 6.65 -4.50
N PHE A 54 6.80 5.56 -3.75
CA PHE A 54 6.48 4.22 -4.23
C PHE A 54 4.99 4.08 -4.57
N THR A 55 4.11 4.55 -3.69
CA THR A 55 2.66 4.44 -3.87
C THR A 55 2.20 5.28 -5.04
N LEU A 56 2.72 6.51 -5.20
CA LEU A 56 2.42 7.36 -6.35
C LEU A 56 2.76 6.65 -7.66
N LYS A 57 4.02 6.21 -7.82
CA LYS A 57 4.49 5.56 -9.05
C LYS A 57 3.71 4.27 -9.36
N SER A 58 3.52 3.42 -8.35
CA SER A 58 2.83 2.14 -8.54
C SER A 58 1.36 2.33 -8.87
N SER A 59 0.70 3.31 -8.24
CA SER A 59 -0.71 3.62 -8.47
C SER A 59 -0.92 4.29 -9.84
N GLU A 60 -0.03 5.19 -10.26
CA GLU A 60 -0.07 5.79 -11.60
C GLU A 60 0.06 4.72 -12.69
N GLU A 61 1.02 3.80 -12.55
CA GLU A 61 1.19 2.70 -13.49
C GLU A 61 -0.01 1.75 -13.51
N PHE A 62 -0.58 1.44 -12.34
CA PHE A 62 -1.78 0.61 -12.22
C PHE A 62 -2.99 1.27 -12.89
N LEU A 63 -3.22 2.55 -12.64
CA LEU A 63 -4.32 3.30 -13.22
C LEU A 63 -4.18 3.40 -14.75
N ASP A 64 -3.00 3.73 -15.25
CA ASP A 64 -2.74 3.82 -16.70
C ASP A 64 -2.98 2.47 -17.40
N PHE A 65 -2.50 1.37 -16.81
CA PHE A 65 -2.70 0.03 -17.34
C PHE A 65 -4.19 -0.36 -17.39
N THR A 66 -4.91 -0.14 -16.28
CA THR A 66 -6.33 -0.52 -16.18
C THR A 66 -7.22 0.34 -17.10
N MET A 67 -6.91 1.63 -17.25
CA MET A 67 -7.60 2.50 -18.21
C MET A 67 -7.37 2.06 -19.66
N LYS A 68 -6.12 1.72 -20.04
CA LYS A 68 -5.80 1.21 -21.39
C LYS A 68 -6.57 -0.06 -21.72
N ILE A 69 -6.63 -1.02 -20.79
CA ILE A 69 -7.44 -2.23 -20.97
C ILE A 69 -8.91 -1.87 -21.17
N GLN A 70 -9.46 -0.97 -20.36
CA GLN A 70 -10.87 -0.58 -20.49
C GLN A 70 -11.17 0.05 -21.86
N GLU A 71 -10.26 0.87 -22.39
CA GLU A 71 -10.38 1.45 -23.73
C GLU A 71 -10.28 0.39 -24.84
N GLU A 72 -9.36 -0.57 -24.70
CA GLU A 72 -9.19 -1.65 -25.67
C GLU A 72 -10.40 -2.61 -25.68
N ILE A 73 -10.96 -2.94 -24.51
CA ILE A 73 -12.19 -3.76 -24.41
C ILE A 73 -13.34 -3.06 -25.14
N LYS A 74 -13.49 -1.74 -24.95
CA LYS A 74 -14.50 -0.93 -25.65
C LYS A 74 -14.25 -0.91 -27.16
N ARG A 75 -13.01 -0.70 -27.58
CA ARG A 75 -12.63 -0.60 -29.01
C ARG A 75 -12.83 -1.92 -29.75
N ASN A 76 -12.49 -3.04 -29.11
CA ASN A 76 -12.58 -4.38 -29.70
C ASN A 76 -13.99 -4.97 -29.61
N ASN A 77 -14.91 -4.29 -28.93
CA ASN A 77 -16.26 -4.79 -28.65
C ASN A 77 -16.23 -6.17 -27.98
N ASP A 78 -15.26 -6.38 -27.07
CA ASP A 78 -15.11 -7.65 -26.35
C ASP A 78 -16.25 -7.85 -25.32
N PHE A 79 -16.98 -6.77 -24.97
CA PHE A 79 -18.15 -6.77 -24.10
C PHE A 79 -19.28 -5.88 -24.67
N PRO A 80 -19.98 -6.33 -25.72
CA PRO A 80 -20.99 -5.51 -26.42
C PRO A 80 -22.20 -5.14 -25.57
N ASP A 81 -22.57 -5.99 -24.61
CA ASP A 81 -23.82 -5.88 -23.86
C ASP A 81 -23.64 -5.36 -22.42
N ARG A 82 -22.46 -4.82 -22.07
CA ARG A 82 -22.19 -4.36 -20.69
C ARG A 82 -21.46 -3.02 -20.67
N GLU A 83 -22.04 -2.07 -19.95
CA GLU A 83 -21.30 -0.89 -19.53
C GLU A 83 -20.20 -1.30 -18.54
N LEU A 84 -18.95 -0.97 -18.87
CA LEU A 84 -17.83 -1.14 -17.96
C LEU A 84 -17.92 -0.07 -16.86
N PRO A 85 -18.08 -0.44 -15.58
CA PRO A 85 -18.25 0.54 -14.52
C PRO A 85 -16.99 1.38 -14.32
N ASN A 86 -17.14 2.70 -14.45
CA ASN A 86 -16.05 3.67 -14.29
C ASN A 86 -15.80 4.09 -12.84
N ARG A 87 -16.75 3.81 -11.94
CA ARG A 87 -16.77 4.36 -10.57
C ARG A 87 -15.51 4.03 -9.76
N ARG A 88 -14.87 2.88 -9.99
CA ARG A 88 -13.65 2.50 -9.27
C ARG A 88 -12.41 3.20 -9.81
N HIS A 89 -12.26 3.31 -11.12
CA HIS A 89 -11.19 4.13 -11.70
C HIS A 89 -11.32 5.59 -11.26
N GLU A 90 -12.55 6.13 -11.21
CA GLU A 90 -12.79 7.48 -10.68
C GLU A 90 -12.41 7.62 -9.20
N LYS A 91 -12.77 6.64 -8.36
CA LYS A 91 -12.37 6.64 -6.94
C LYS A 91 -10.85 6.51 -6.78
N PHE A 92 -10.23 5.56 -7.48
CA PHE A 92 -8.79 5.31 -7.44
C PHE A 92 -8.02 6.56 -7.91
N ALA A 93 -8.41 7.15 -9.04
CA ALA A 93 -7.83 8.40 -9.53
C ALA A 93 -8.01 9.56 -8.54
N LYS A 94 -9.15 9.62 -7.85
CA LYS A 94 -9.39 10.62 -6.80
C LYS A 94 -8.49 10.40 -5.58
N ASP A 95 -8.37 9.17 -5.10
CA ASP A 95 -7.51 8.82 -3.97
C ASP A 95 -6.04 9.10 -4.30
N LEU A 96 -5.60 8.77 -5.52
CA LEU A 96 -4.28 9.11 -6.07
C LEU A 96 -4.04 10.62 -6.10
N ALA A 97 -4.98 11.40 -6.65
CA ALA A 97 -4.87 12.86 -6.70
C ALA A 97 -4.84 13.52 -5.31
N ASN A 98 -5.29 12.81 -4.27
CA ASN A 98 -5.28 13.28 -2.89
C ASN A 98 -4.03 12.87 -2.11
N ILE A 99 -3.11 12.10 -2.69
CA ILE A 99 -1.75 11.97 -2.15
C ILE A 99 -1.01 13.26 -2.48
N LYS A 100 -1.12 14.24 -1.57
CA LYS A 100 -0.25 15.42 -1.58
C LYS A 100 1.05 15.05 -0.89
N SER A 101 2.14 15.69 -1.29
CA SER A 101 3.49 15.58 -0.70
C SER A 101 3.60 16.07 0.76
N SER A 102 2.52 15.99 1.54
CA SER A 102 2.46 16.33 2.95
C SER A 102 2.32 15.05 3.75
N GLU A 103 3.17 14.89 4.78
CA GLU A 103 3.18 13.81 5.78
C GLU A 103 1.94 13.87 6.69
N SER A 104 0.73 13.81 6.12
CA SER A 104 -0.52 13.87 6.88
C SER A 104 -1.13 12.48 7.05
N GLU A 105 -1.85 12.24 8.15
CA GLU A 105 -2.62 11.02 8.37
C GLU A 105 -3.58 10.71 7.21
N GLN A 106 -4.16 11.76 6.62
CA GLN A 106 -5.03 11.63 5.45
C GLN A 106 -4.26 11.12 4.21
N THR A 107 -2.99 11.51 4.05
CA THR A 107 -2.11 11.00 2.99
C THR A 107 -1.85 9.51 3.20
N LEU A 108 -1.51 9.11 4.43
CA LEU A 108 -1.28 7.71 4.78
C LEU A 108 -2.52 6.84 4.52
N LEU A 109 -3.70 7.32 4.94
CA LEU A 109 -4.96 6.64 4.67
C LEU A 109 -5.25 6.49 3.16
N ASN A 110 -4.94 7.50 2.34
CA ASN A 110 -5.11 7.41 0.89
C ASN A 110 -4.13 6.40 0.29
N MET A 111 -2.88 6.34 0.77
CA MET A 111 -1.90 5.34 0.33
C MET A 111 -2.32 3.91 0.66
N TYR A 112 -2.88 3.71 1.86
CA TYR A 112 -3.43 2.41 2.27
C TYR A 112 -4.58 1.98 1.36
N ARG A 113 -5.52 2.87 1.07
CA ARG A 113 -6.64 2.58 0.15
C ARG A 113 -6.19 2.17 -1.24
N LEU A 114 -5.21 2.89 -1.81
CA LEU A 114 -4.67 2.54 -3.13
C LEU A 114 -3.97 1.18 -3.11
N THR A 115 -3.23 0.90 -2.05
CA THR A 115 -2.58 -0.41 -1.87
C THR A 115 -3.60 -1.52 -1.71
N GLU A 116 -4.68 -1.32 -0.94
CA GLU A 116 -5.78 -2.27 -0.80
C GLU A 116 -6.50 -2.53 -2.13
N ASP A 117 -6.71 -1.50 -2.95
CA ASP A 117 -7.31 -1.63 -4.28
C ASP A 117 -6.41 -2.48 -5.20
N ILE A 118 -5.08 -2.30 -5.14
CA ILE A 118 -4.09 -3.12 -5.88
C ILE A 118 -4.08 -4.57 -5.36
N LEU A 119 -4.08 -4.79 -4.04
CA LEU A 119 -4.13 -6.13 -3.45
C LEU A 119 -5.41 -6.87 -3.84
N SER A 120 -6.54 -6.17 -3.84
CA SER A 120 -7.83 -6.74 -4.24
C SER A 120 -7.79 -7.21 -5.69
N ALA A 121 -7.23 -6.39 -6.59
CA ALA A 121 -7.03 -6.78 -7.99
C ALA A 121 -6.09 -7.99 -8.12
N ASP A 122 -5.03 -8.07 -7.31
CA ASP A 122 -4.10 -9.21 -7.35
C ASP A 122 -4.78 -10.53 -6.92
N ARG A 123 -5.58 -10.49 -5.84
CA ARG A 123 -6.37 -11.65 -5.38
C ARG A 123 -7.31 -12.14 -6.46
N GLU A 124 -8.01 -11.22 -7.12
CA GLU A 124 -8.95 -11.56 -8.19
C GLU A 124 -8.22 -12.26 -9.33
N VAL A 125 -7.16 -11.67 -9.84
CA VAL A 125 -6.45 -12.19 -11.03
C VAL A 125 -5.71 -13.52 -10.76
N SER A 126 -5.32 -13.76 -9.52
CA SER A 126 -4.54 -14.94 -9.12
C SER A 126 -5.36 -16.23 -8.94
N VAL A 127 -6.67 -16.14 -8.68
CA VAL A 127 -7.50 -17.32 -8.36
C VAL A 127 -8.29 -17.83 -9.56
N LYS A 128 -7.66 -18.69 -10.37
CA LYS A 128 -8.25 -19.27 -11.61
C LYS A 128 -9.62 -19.94 -11.44
N ILE A 129 -9.87 -20.58 -10.29
CA ILE A 129 -11.10 -21.37 -10.05
C ILE A 129 -12.35 -20.48 -10.01
N ILE A 130 -12.20 -19.17 -9.78
CA ILE A 130 -13.31 -18.23 -9.66
C ILE A 130 -13.70 -17.63 -11.03
N HIS A 131 -12.91 -17.89 -12.09
CA HIS A 131 -13.10 -17.28 -13.40
C HIS A 131 -13.98 -18.13 -14.32
N SER A 132 -14.81 -17.46 -15.11
CA SER A 132 -15.38 -18.06 -16.32
C SER A 132 -14.32 -18.13 -17.43
N ASP A 133 -14.51 -19.00 -18.42
CA ASP A 133 -13.61 -19.07 -19.59
C ASP A 133 -13.48 -17.71 -20.30
N GLU A 134 -14.57 -16.94 -20.37
CA GLU A 134 -14.60 -15.58 -20.90
C GLU A 134 -13.67 -14.63 -20.14
N ALA A 135 -13.65 -14.73 -18.81
CA ALA A 135 -12.78 -13.94 -17.95
C ALA A 135 -11.31 -14.34 -18.08
N GLU A 136 -11.04 -15.64 -18.14
CA GLU A 136 -9.69 -16.16 -18.34
C GLU A 136 -9.11 -15.69 -19.67
N ASN A 137 -9.92 -15.73 -20.74
CA ASN A 137 -9.54 -15.22 -22.05
C ASN A 137 -9.16 -13.73 -22.02
N LEU A 138 -9.89 -12.90 -21.26
CA LEU A 138 -9.53 -11.48 -21.11
C LEU A 138 -8.23 -11.31 -20.34
N ILE A 139 -8.04 -12.05 -19.24
CA ILE A 139 -6.84 -11.99 -18.42
C ILE A 139 -5.61 -12.35 -19.26
N GLU A 140 -5.71 -13.39 -20.10
CA GLU A 140 -4.65 -13.81 -21.01
C GLU A 140 -4.44 -12.80 -22.15
N LYS A 141 -5.51 -12.38 -22.83
CA LYS A 141 -5.47 -11.43 -23.95
C LYS A 141 -4.79 -10.12 -23.56
N TYR A 142 -5.13 -9.59 -22.39
CA TYR A 142 -4.62 -8.32 -21.88
C TYR A 142 -3.42 -8.47 -20.96
N LYS A 143 -2.88 -9.68 -20.81
CA LYS A 143 -1.67 -9.95 -20.00
C LYS A 143 -1.78 -9.43 -18.57
N ILE A 144 -2.99 -9.49 -17.98
CA ILE A 144 -3.27 -8.89 -16.66
C ILE A 144 -2.42 -9.55 -15.58
N ARG A 145 -2.22 -10.87 -15.63
CA ARG A 145 -1.33 -11.59 -14.71
C ARG A 145 0.12 -11.13 -14.78
N GLU A 146 0.65 -10.99 -16.00
CA GLU A 146 2.03 -10.54 -16.22
C GLU A 146 2.25 -9.15 -15.61
N PHE A 147 1.28 -8.26 -15.77
CA PHE A 147 1.29 -6.94 -15.14
C PHE A 147 1.23 -7.01 -13.62
N MET A 148 0.31 -7.80 -13.05
CA MET A 148 0.18 -7.95 -11.60
C MET A 148 1.41 -8.61 -10.96
N ASP A 149 2.03 -9.59 -11.63
CA ASP A 149 3.29 -10.20 -11.19
C ASP A 149 4.43 -9.16 -11.12
N LYS A 150 4.49 -8.23 -12.09
CA LYS A 150 5.45 -7.11 -12.07
C LYS A 150 5.18 -6.16 -10.90
N ILE A 151 3.92 -5.80 -10.65
CA ILE A 151 3.53 -4.96 -9.51
C ILE A 151 3.92 -5.66 -8.20
N ARG A 152 3.58 -6.94 -8.03
CA ARG A 152 3.94 -7.77 -6.87
C ARG A 152 5.45 -7.75 -6.62
N GLY A 153 6.25 -7.97 -7.66
CA GLY A 153 7.72 -7.97 -7.55
C GLY A 153 8.25 -6.64 -6.98
N ARG A 154 7.72 -5.51 -7.44
CA ARG A 154 8.12 -4.18 -6.95
C ARG A 154 7.72 -3.92 -5.51
N TYR A 155 6.54 -4.37 -5.09
CA TYR A 155 6.14 -4.28 -3.70
C TYR A 155 7.06 -5.12 -2.80
N MET A 156 7.40 -6.34 -3.22
CA MET A 156 8.32 -7.19 -2.45
C MET A 156 9.72 -6.56 -2.34
N GLU A 157 10.24 -5.98 -3.42
CA GLU A 157 11.50 -5.24 -3.41
C GLU A 157 11.43 -4.00 -2.49
N PHE A 158 10.31 -3.27 -2.51
CA PHE A 158 10.08 -2.16 -1.58
C PHE A 158 10.13 -2.64 -0.12
N TYR A 159 9.48 -3.77 0.20
CA TYR A 159 9.49 -4.34 1.56
C TYR A 159 10.87 -4.80 2.01
N GLU A 160 11.66 -5.41 1.13
CA GLU A 160 13.06 -5.75 1.42
C GLU A 160 13.87 -4.49 1.75
N ASN A 161 13.66 -3.39 1.03
CA ASN A 161 14.32 -2.11 1.30
C ASN A 161 13.90 -1.48 2.63
N VAL A 162 12.65 -1.68 3.06
CA VAL A 162 12.19 -1.26 4.40
C VAL A 162 12.95 -2.03 5.48
N SER A 163 13.03 -3.36 5.37
CA SER A 163 13.80 -4.17 6.33
C SER A 163 15.27 -3.76 6.40
N ASN A 164 15.91 -3.54 5.24
CA ASN A 164 17.29 -3.08 5.18
C ASN A 164 17.47 -1.71 5.87
N SER A 165 16.49 -0.81 5.74
CA SER A 165 16.53 0.51 6.37
C SER A 165 16.42 0.41 7.91
N ILE A 166 15.68 -0.57 8.43
CA ILE A 166 15.57 -0.83 9.87
C ILE A 166 16.87 -1.43 10.42
N GLU A 167 17.51 -2.34 9.68
CA GLU A 167 18.81 -2.91 10.07
C GLU A 167 19.91 -1.83 10.10
N LEU A 168 19.94 -0.95 9.10
CA LEU A 168 20.85 0.19 9.07
C LEU A 168 20.60 1.12 10.26
N TYR A 169 19.33 1.47 10.52
CA TYR A 169 18.96 2.27 11.68
C TYR A 169 19.40 1.62 12.99
N ALA A 170 19.19 0.32 13.16
CA ALA A 170 19.63 -0.42 14.33
C ALA A 170 21.15 -0.28 14.54
N ASN A 171 21.96 -0.36 13.49
CA ASN A 171 23.42 -0.24 13.60
C ASN A 171 23.90 1.12 14.11
N GLU A 172 23.08 2.16 13.99
CA GLU A 172 23.39 3.51 14.47
C GLU A 172 23.03 3.74 15.94
N LEU A 173 22.24 2.84 16.54
CA LEU A 173 21.76 2.96 17.91
C LEU A 173 22.74 2.41 18.95
N SER A 174 22.79 3.07 20.11
CA SER A 174 23.44 2.55 21.31
C SER A 174 22.74 1.28 21.83
N LYS A 175 23.40 0.53 22.72
CA LYS A 175 22.83 -0.69 23.31
C LYS A 175 21.52 -0.41 24.07
N THR A 176 21.44 0.70 24.80
CA THR A 176 20.23 1.08 25.56
C THR A 176 19.09 1.40 24.61
N GLN A 177 19.33 2.21 23.57
CA GLN A 177 18.33 2.54 22.55
C GLN A 177 17.83 1.29 21.81
N LYS A 178 18.71 0.32 21.54
CA LYS A 178 18.28 -0.97 20.96
C LYS A 178 17.30 -1.71 21.85
N GLN A 179 17.56 -1.72 23.16
CA GLN A 179 16.69 -2.37 24.14
C GLN A 179 15.33 -1.66 24.23
N ASP A 180 15.33 -0.33 24.23
CA ASP A 180 14.10 0.47 24.29
C ASP A 180 13.22 0.29 23.05
N GLN A 181 13.83 -0.04 21.91
CA GLN A 181 13.15 -0.22 20.62
C GLN A 181 13.03 -1.69 20.19
N GLN A 182 13.20 -2.65 21.09
CA GLN A 182 13.24 -4.08 20.78
C GLN A 182 12.01 -4.55 19.98
N LYS A 183 10.81 -4.03 20.29
CA LYS A 183 9.57 -4.38 19.58
C LYS A 183 9.61 -4.10 18.07
N LEU A 184 10.32 -3.05 17.64
CA LEU A 184 10.48 -2.72 16.22
C LEU A 184 11.41 -3.72 15.53
N PHE A 185 12.46 -4.18 16.23
CA PHE A 185 13.39 -5.16 15.68
C PHE A 185 12.80 -6.56 15.64
N ASP A 186 12.05 -6.97 16.67
CA ASP A 186 11.29 -8.22 16.66
C ASP A 186 10.27 -8.22 15.50
N TRP A 187 9.55 -7.10 15.31
CA TRP A 187 8.65 -6.93 14.16
C TRP A 187 9.37 -7.06 12.83
N ASN A 188 10.57 -6.49 12.68
CA ASN A 188 11.33 -6.56 11.43
C ASN A 188 11.83 -7.98 11.15
N GLU A 189 12.24 -8.73 12.17
CA GLU A 189 12.60 -10.15 12.03
C GLU A 189 11.41 -10.95 11.48
N ASP A 190 10.25 -10.87 12.14
CA ASP A 190 9.01 -11.51 11.69
C ASP A 190 8.63 -11.07 10.27
N PHE A 191 8.65 -9.76 10.00
CA PHE A 191 8.30 -9.18 8.70
C PHE A 191 9.23 -9.66 7.57
N SER A 192 10.53 -9.81 7.85
CA SER A 192 11.52 -10.26 6.87
C SER A 192 11.26 -11.71 6.41
N GLU A 193 10.76 -12.56 7.32
CA GLU A 193 10.48 -13.97 7.04
C GLU A 193 9.21 -14.21 6.21
N ILE A 194 8.29 -13.24 6.19
CA ILE A 194 7.05 -13.35 5.40
C ILE A 194 7.38 -13.36 3.91
N LYS A 195 6.96 -14.44 3.22
CA LYS A 195 7.16 -14.63 1.77
C LYS A 195 5.91 -14.37 0.94
N ASP A 196 4.74 -14.53 1.55
CA ASP A 196 3.47 -14.29 0.88
C ASP A 196 3.23 -12.79 0.72
N PHE A 197 2.89 -12.36 -0.49
CA PHE A 197 2.72 -10.94 -0.81
C PHE A 197 1.64 -10.28 0.02
N HIS A 198 0.45 -10.90 0.09
CA HIS A 198 -0.67 -10.32 0.83
C HIS A 198 -0.35 -10.19 2.32
N SER A 199 0.16 -11.26 2.91
CA SER A 199 0.53 -11.27 4.33
C SER A 199 1.64 -10.25 4.63
N LYS A 200 2.61 -10.08 3.70
CA LYS A 200 3.69 -9.10 3.87
C LYS A 200 3.16 -7.68 3.78
N THR A 201 2.26 -7.40 2.85
CA THR A 201 1.60 -6.09 2.78
C THR A 201 0.79 -5.78 4.03
N ASP A 202 -0.03 -6.72 4.50
CA ASP A 202 -0.84 -6.55 5.71
C ASP A 202 0.05 -6.23 6.92
N GLN A 203 1.19 -6.92 7.05
CA GLN A 203 2.16 -6.66 8.11
C GLN A 203 2.87 -5.30 7.96
N PHE A 204 3.21 -4.90 6.73
CA PHE A 204 3.80 -3.58 6.46
C PHE A 204 2.87 -2.44 6.89
N MET A 205 1.55 -2.56 6.71
CA MET A 205 0.61 -1.50 7.10
C MET A 205 0.61 -1.20 8.61
N LEU A 206 1.14 -2.12 9.43
CA LEU A 206 1.30 -1.93 10.87
C LEU A 206 2.58 -1.16 11.24
N PHE A 207 3.51 -0.98 10.31
CA PHE A 207 4.82 -0.35 10.58
C PHE A 207 4.67 1.03 11.25
N PHE A 208 3.79 1.88 10.73
CA PHE A 208 3.62 3.23 11.24
C PHE A 208 2.96 3.29 12.63
N GLU A 209 2.31 2.21 13.08
CA GLU A 209 1.74 2.11 14.43
C GLU A 209 2.83 2.05 15.51
N TYR A 210 4.03 1.54 15.20
CA TYR A 210 5.16 1.50 16.14
C TYR A 210 5.71 2.89 16.52
N PHE A 211 5.37 3.92 15.74
CA PHE A 211 5.80 5.30 15.93
C PHE A 211 4.68 6.20 16.45
N LYS A 212 3.51 5.64 16.78
CA LYS A 212 2.49 6.40 17.48
C LYS A 212 2.85 6.45 18.97
N PRO A 213 2.66 7.60 19.66
CA PRO A 213 2.82 7.64 21.10
C PRO A 213 1.96 6.54 21.72
N CYS A 214 2.59 5.65 22.51
CA CYS A 214 1.81 4.84 23.45
C CYS A 214 1.01 5.82 24.31
N CYS A 215 -0.25 5.48 24.61
CA CYS A 215 -1.10 6.26 25.48
C CYS A 215 -0.29 6.69 26.71
N ASP A 216 -0.23 7.99 26.97
CA ASP A 216 0.26 8.49 28.25
C ASP A 216 -0.51 7.71 29.33
N GLU A 217 0.20 6.89 30.10
CA GLU A 217 -0.36 6.31 31.31
C GLU A 217 -0.58 7.48 32.27
N GLU A 218 -1.78 8.06 32.25
CA GLU A 218 -2.29 8.94 33.31
C GLU A 218 -2.48 8.15 34.62
#